data_AF-A0A9D1F4M4-F1
#
_entry.id   AF-A0A9D1F4M4-F1
#
_cell.length_a   1.000
_cell.length_b   1.000
_cell.length_c   1.000
_cell.angle_alpha   90.00
_cell.angle_beta   90.00
_cell.angle_gamma   90.00
#
_symmetry.space_group_name_H-M   'P 1'
#
loop_
_entity.id
_entity.type
_entity.pdbx_description
1 polymer ?
#
loop_
_entity_poly.entity_id
_entity_poly.type
_entity_poly.pdbx_seq_one_letter_code
_entity_poly.pdbx_strand_id
1 'polypeptide(L)'
;MIALGKPGDEKYTGILKLLEVLLSSKRPPEEKKRILQQDFQIKMTYQLESEVQTMCNLSKGIEEEAIHQGMQQATLSSIRNLMISLNMTEDQAMAALQLSDTDKEKYRELLLQEK
;
A
#
# COMPACT_ATOMS: atom_id res chain seq x y z
N MET A 1 4.78 -8.94 8.30
CA MET A 1 3.39 -8.49 8.56
C MET A 1 3.10 -8.67 10.03
N ILE A 2 2.73 -7.61 10.77
CA ILE A 2 2.39 -7.72 12.19
C ILE A 2 0.91 -8.08 12.29
N ALA A 3 0.59 -9.26 12.82
CA ALA A 3 -0.79 -9.72 13.01
C ALA A 3 -1.32 -9.25 14.38
N LEU A 4 -2.26 -8.31 14.39
CA LEU A 4 -2.79 -7.68 15.62
C LEU A 4 -4.12 -8.29 16.11
N GLY A 5 -4.62 -9.34 15.44
CA GLY A 5 -5.90 -9.98 15.75
C GLY A 5 -7.11 -9.32 15.05
N LYS A 6 -8.29 -9.94 15.14
CA LYS A 6 -9.53 -9.43 14.55
C LYS A 6 -10.51 -8.96 15.64
N PRO A 7 -11.39 -7.99 15.33
CA PRO A 7 -12.51 -7.64 16.21
C PRO A 7 -13.35 -8.89 16.50
N GLY A 8 -13.44 -9.30 17.77
CA GLY A 8 -14.18 -10.48 18.22
C GLY A 8 -13.31 -11.63 18.76
N ASP A 9 -11.99 -11.58 18.59
CA ASP A 9 -11.10 -12.56 19.24
C ASP A 9 -11.02 -12.29 20.75
N GLU A 10 -10.99 -13.32 21.60
CA GLU A 10 -10.85 -13.17 23.07
C GLU A 10 -9.61 -12.36 23.47
N LYS A 11 -8.56 -12.41 22.64
CA LYS A 11 -7.29 -11.70 22.86
C LYS A 11 -7.27 -10.28 22.28
N TYR A 12 -8.35 -9.84 21.63
CA TYR A 12 -8.47 -8.50 21.03
C TYR A 12 -8.80 -7.44 22.09
N THR A 13 -7.91 -7.26 23.05
CA THR A 13 -8.08 -6.32 24.17
C THR A 13 -6.79 -5.57 24.46
N GLY A 14 -6.89 -4.47 25.22
CA GLY A 14 -5.73 -3.68 25.64
C GLY A 14 -4.88 -3.16 24.47
N ILE A 15 -3.57 -3.38 24.55
CA ILE A 15 -2.57 -2.84 23.61
C ILE A 15 -2.77 -3.32 22.16
N LEU A 16 -3.29 -4.55 21.96
CA LEU A 16 -3.51 -5.09 20.62
C LEU A 16 -4.63 -4.34 19.89
N LYS A 17 -5.74 -4.08 20.60
CA LYS A 17 -6.84 -3.25 20.08
C LYS A 17 -6.39 -1.80 19.86
N LEU A 18 -5.55 -1.25 20.75
CA LEU A 18 -5.01 0.10 20.59
C LEU A 18 -4.15 0.23 19.32
N LEU A 19 -3.22 -0.71 19.12
CA LEU A 19 -2.35 -0.73 17.95
C LEU A 19 -3.13 -0.98 16.65
N GLU A 20 -4.14 -1.86 16.66
CA GLU A 20 -5.02 -2.06 15.50
C GLU A 20 -5.68 -0.75 15.09
N VAL A 21 -6.29 -0.05 16.06
CA VAL A 21 -7.02 1.18 15.81
C VAL A 21 -6.08 2.26 15.26
N LEU A 22 -4.90 2.43 15.86
CA LEU A 22 -3.92 3.43 15.42
C LEU A 22 -3.37 3.16 14.01
N LEU A 23 -3.04 1.90 13.71
CA LEU A 23 -2.40 1.52 12.45
C LEU A 23 -3.39 1.15 11.33
N SER A 24 -4.69 1.04 11.62
CA SER A 24 -5.70 0.70 10.61
C SER A 24 -5.81 1.80 9.55
N SER A 25 -5.52 1.50 8.28
CA SER A 25 -5.76 2.41 7.16
C SER A 25 -7.26 2.58 6.84
N LYS A 26 -8.10 1.67 7.34
CA LYS A 26 -9.53 1.60 7.03
C LYS A 26 -10.40 2.44 7.96
N ARG A 27 -9.91 2.78 9.15
CA ARG A 27 -10.66 3.61 10.11
C ARG A 27 -10.37 5.10 9.89
N PRO A 28 -11.39 5.95 9.80
CA PRO A 28 -11.19 7.39 9.70
C PRO A 28 -10.59 7.96 11.00
N PRO A 29 -9.83 9.07 10.94
CA PRO A 29 -9.20 9.69 12.10
C PRO A 29 -10.18 9.97 13.25
N GLU A 30 -11.40 10.43 12.94
CA GLU A 30 -12.43 10.72 13.93
C GLU A 30 -12.89 9.49 14.71
N GLU A 31 -12.98 8.33 14.04
CA GLU A 31 -13.31 7.08 14.73
C GLU A 31 -12.16 6.63 15.65
N LYS A 32 -10.92 6.80 15.21
CA LYS A 32 -9.73 6.52 16.04
C LYS A 32 -9.72 7.41 17.28
N LYS A 33 -9.96 8.72 17.13
CA LYS A 33 -10.06 9.68 18.25
C LYS A 33 -11.11 9.24 19.26
N ARG A 34 -12.30 8.86 18.78
CA ARG A 34 -13.38 8.38 19.64
C ARG A 34 -12.97 7.14 20.43
N ILE A 35 -12.37 6.15 19.79
CA ILE A 35 -11.93 4.91 20.46
C ILE A 35 -10.82 5.21 21.48
N LEU A 36 -9.84 6.04 21.12
CA LEU A 36 -8.76 6.46 22.03
C LEU A 36 -9.30 7.13 23.29
N GLN A 37 -10.29 8.02 23.15
CA GLN A 37 -10.92 8.69 24.29
C GLN A 37 -11.85 7.80 25.09
N GLN A 38 -12.77 7.09 24.45
CA GLN A 38 -13.85 6.38 25.13
C GLN A 38 -13.40 5.03 25.68
N ASP A 39 -12.64 4.26 24.90
CA ASP A 39 -12.27 2.89 25.27
C ASP A 39 -10.95 2.87 26.06
N PHE A 40 -10.03 3.79 25.74
CA PHE A 40 -8.70 3.83 26.34
C PHE A 40 -8.46 5.00 27.28
N GLN A 41 -9.44 5.92 27.42
CA GLN A 41 -9.35 7.10 28.29
C GLN A 41 -8.12 7.99 27.97
N ILE A 42 -7.65 7.94 26.72
CA ILE A 42 -6.56 8.76 26.22
C ILE A 42 -7.15 10.11 25.80
N LYS A 43 -6.82 11.16 26.54
CA LYS A 43 -7.26 12.52 26.23
C LYS A 43 -6.63 12.98 24.91
N MET A 44 -7.44 13.22 23.89
CA MET A 44 -6.95 13.84 22.66
C MET A 44 -6.47 15.26 22.93
N THR A 45 -5.19 15.51 22.65
CA THR A 45 -4.59 16.84 22.57
C THR A 45 -4.30 17.14 21.10
N TYR A 46 -4.12 18.42 20.76
CA TYR A 46 -3.76 18.81 19.39
C TYR A 46 -2.52 18.09 18.85
N GLN A 47 -1.49 17.91 19.71
CA GLN A 47 -0.27 17.19 19.33
C GLN A 47 -0.57 15.72 19.03
N LEU A 48 -1.32 15.04 19.91
CA LEU A 48 -1.66 13.64 19.72
C LEU A 48 -2.55 13.42 18.49
N GLU A 49 -3.50 14.33 18.23
CA GLU A 49 -4.30 14.28 17.00
C GLU A 49 -3.44 14.38 15.74
N SER A 50 -2.44 15.26 15.74
CA SER A 50 -1.49 15.42 14.63
C SER A 50 -0.64 14.16 14.40
N GLU A 51 -0.16 13.53 15.48
CA GLU A 51 0.62 12.28 15.40
C GLU A 51 -0.21 11.11 14.87
N VAL A 52 -1.46 10.96 15.35
CA VAL A 52 -2.38 9.93 14.83
C VAL A 52 -2.68 10.16 13.35
N GLN A 53 -2.89 11.41 12.93
CA GLN A 53 -3.09 11.73 11.51
C GLN A 53 -1.86 11.40 10.66
N THR A 54 -0.66 11.69 11.18
CA THR A 54 0.61 11.37 10.51
C THR A 54 0.75 9.86 10.30
N MET A 55 0.43 9.03 11.30
CA MET A 55 0.44 7.58 11.17
C MET A 55 -0.58 7.06 10.14
N CYS A 56 -1.77 7.69 10.06
CA CYS A 56 -2.77 7.35 9.05
C CYS A 56 -2.24 7.61 7.64
N ASN A 57 -1.55 8.73 7.43
CA ASN A 57 -0.98 9.08 6.14
C ASN A 57 0.19 8.17 5.77
N LEU A 58 1.03 7.78 6.73
CA LEU A 58 2.11 6.81 6.50
C LEU A 58 1.56 5.46 6.00
N SER A 59 0.51 4.96 6.63
CA SER A 59 -0.11 3.69 6.23
C SER A 59 -0.66 3.74 4.81
N LYS A 60 -1.26 4.87 4.41
CA LYS A 60 -1.72 5.10 3.03
C LYS A 60 -0.56 5.17 2.04
N GLY A 61 0.51 5.89 2.37
CA GLY A 61 1.68 5.99 1.51
C GLY A 61 2.32 4.62 1.22
N ILE A 62 2.43 3.76 2.23
CA ILE A 62 2.92 2.39 2.06
C ILE A 62 1.99 1.57 1.14
N GLU A 63 0.68 1.68 1.33
CA GLU A 63 -0.31 0.97 0.51
C GLU A 63 -0.26 1.43 -0.95
N GLU A 64 -0.23 2.73 -1.19
CA GLU A 64 -0.13 3.34 -2.52
C GLU A 64 1.18 2.95 -3.21
N GLU A 65 2.31 3.00 -2.50
CA GLU A 65 3.61 2.58 -3.03
C GLU A 65 3.63 1.08 -3.38
N ALA A 66 3.08 0.23 -2.51
CA ALA A 66 2.99 -1.21 -2.76
C ALA A 66 2.12 -1.53 -3.98
N ILE A 67 0.99 -0.84 -4.16
CA ILE A 67 0.12 -1.00 -5.34
C ILE A 67 0.88 -0.54 -6.59
N HIS A 68 1.54 0.61 -6.55
CA HIS A 68 2.30 1.13 -7.67
C HIS A 68 3.43 0.16 -8.08
N GLN A 69 4.21 -0.35 -7.12
CA GLN A 69 5.24 -1.36 -7.37
C GLN A 69 4.65 -2.67 -7.92
N GLY A 70 3.51 -3.13 -7.38
CA GLY A 70 2.83 -4.33 -7.85
C GLY A 70 2.33 -4.20 -9.29
N MET A 71 1.72 -3.06 -9.66
CA MET A 71 1.30 -2.80 -11.03
C MET A 71 2.48 -2.71 -11.99
N GLN A 72 3.58 -2.12 -11.56
CA GLN A 72 4.81 -2.03 -12.33
C GLN A 72 5.41 -3.42 -12.61
N GLN A 73 5.51 -4.27 -11.58
CA GLN A 73 5.96 -5.65 -11.72
C GLN A 73 5.03 -6.46 -12.63
N ALA A 74 3.71 -6.34 -12.46
CA ALA A 74 2.75 -7.04 -13.31
C ALA A 74 2.86 -6.63 -14.79
N THR A 75 3.11 -5.35 -15.04
CA THR A 75 3.33 -4.83 -16.41
C THR A 75 4.62 -5.38 -16.98
N LEU A 76 5.73 -5.37 -16.23
CA LEU A 76 7.00 -5.97 -16.64
C LEU A 76 6.87 -7.46 -16.97
N SER A 77 6.20 -8.22 -16.10
CA SER A 77 5.94 -9.65 -16.35
C SER A 77 5.11 -9.85 -17.62
N SER A 78 4.13 -8.98 -17.86
CA SER A 78 3.29 -9.04 -19.07
C SER A 78 4.12 -8.78 -20.34
N ILE A 79 4.98 -7.75 -20.33
CA ILE A 79 5.89 -7.46 -21.44
C ILE A 79 6.76 -8.69 -21.76
N ARG A 80 7.37 -9.30 -20.73
CA ARG A 80 8.21 -10.50 -20.90
C ARG A 80 7.43 -11.69 -21.43
N ASN A 81 6.24 -11.94 -20.91
CA ASN A 81 5.41 -13.05 -21.35
C ASN A 81 5.04 -12.91 -22.83
N LEU A 82 4.75 -11.69 -23.30
CA LEU A 82 4.51 -11.41 -24.71
C LEU A 82 5.77 -11.64 -25.56
N MET A 83 6.93 -11.17 -25.09
CA MET A 83 8.20 -11.39 -25.78
C MET A 83 8.56 -12.87 -25.90
N ILE A 84 8.37 -13.67 -24.85
CA ILE A 84 8.73 -15.09 -24.84
C ILE A 84 7.69 -15.93 -25.57
N SER A 85 6.41 -15.73 -25.28
CA SER A 85 5.34 -16.64 -25.76
C SER A 85 4.93 -16.33 -27.20
N LEU A 86 4.99 -15.06 -27.59
CA LEU A 86 4.59 -14.61 -28.93
C LEU A 86 5.78 -14.12 -29.77
N ASN A 87 7.00 -14.24 -29.25
CA ASN A 87 8.23 -13.85 -29.93
C ASN A 87 8.24 -12.38 -30.37
N MET A 88 7.55 -11.52 -29.61
CA MET A 88 7.46 -10.08 -29.86
C MET A 88 8.75 -9.35 -29.45
N THR A 89 9.08 -8.25 -30.15
CA THR A 89 10.10 -7.32 -29.66
C THR A 89 9.59 -6.54 -28.44
N GLU A 90 10.51 -5.91 -27.68
CA GLU A 90 10.15 -5.03 -26.56
C GLU A 90 9.14 -3.95 -27.00
N ASP A 91 9.38 -3.33 -28.17
CA ASP A 91 8.49 -2.31 -28.75
C ASP A 91 7.10 -2.85 -29.06
N GLN A 92 7.03 -4.03 -29.67
CA GLN A 92 5.76 -4.67 -30.03
C GLN A 92 4.97 -5.07 -28.78
N ALA A 93 5.63 -5.63 -27.78
CA ALA A 93 4.99 -6.03 -26.52
C ALA A 93 4.43 -4.80 -25.77
N MET A 94 5.22 -3.73 -25.66
CA MET A 94 4.76 -2.49 -25.01
C MET A 94 3.65 -1.78 -25.79
N ALA A 95 3.70 -1.81 -27.13
CA ALA A 95 2.63 -1.29 -27.97
C ALA A 95 1.34 -2.11 -27.84
N ALA A 96 1.43 -3.44 -27.73
CA ALA A 96 0.28 -4.31 -27.51
C ALA A 96 -0.39 -4.06 -26.15
N LEU A 97 0.38 -3.67 -25.13
CA LEU A 97 -0.12 -3.23 -23.82
C LEU A 97 -0.58 -1.76 -23.81
N GLN A 98 -0.51 -1.06 -24.94
CA GLN A 98 -0.92 0.34 -25.10
C GLN A 98 -0.24 1.30 -24.12
N LEU A 99 1.03 1.04 -23.81
CA LEU A 99 1.80 1.90 -22.91
C LEU A 99 2.05 3.27 -23.54
N SER A 100 2.04 4.31 -22.70
CA SER A 100 2.43 5.66 -23.11
C SER A 100 3.92 5.71 -23.47
N ASP A 101 4.35 6.70 -24.26
CA ASP A 101 5.78 6.80 -24.60
C ASP A 101 6.66 7.04 -23.36
N THR A 102 6.15 7.79 -22.37
CA THR A 102 6.81 7.96 -21.07
C THR A 102 6.96 6.64 -20.31
N ASP A 103 5.93 5.79 -20.31
CA ASP A 103 6.01 4.49 -19.66
C ASP A 103 6.94 3.54 -20.40
N LYS A 104 6.98 3.58 -21.75
CA LYS A 104 7.89 2.75 -22.55
C LYS A 104 9.35 3.00 -22.18
N GLU A 105 9.74 4.27 -22.03
CA GLU A 105 11.10 4.62 -21.61
C GLU A 105 11.42 4.04 -20.23
N LYS A 106 10.53 4.26 -19.26
CA LYS A 106 10.64 3.70 -17.90
C LYS A 106 10.79 2.17 -17.91
N TYR A 107 9.95 1.46 -18.66
CA TYR A 107 10.00 0.00 -18.70
C TYR A 107 11.21 -0.55 -19.46
N ARG A 108 11.75 0.14 -20.45
CA ARG A 108 13.04 -0.23 -21.06
C ARG A 108 14.17 -0.21 -20.06
N GLU A 109 14.29 0.85 -19.27
CA GLU A 109 15.34 0.95 -18.24
C GLU A 109 15.25 -0.20 -17.24
N LEU A 110 14.03 -0.53 -16.80
CA LEU A 110 13.80 -1.63 -15.86
C LEU A 110 14.10 -3.01 -16.46
N LEU A 111 13.81 -3.21 -17.74
CA LEU A 111 14.16 -4.45 -18.44
C LEU A 111 15.69 -4.62 -18.60
N LEU A 112 16.44 -3.51 -18.68
CA LEU A 112 17.91 -3.53 -18.74
C LEU A 112 18.55 -3.81 -17.38
N GLN A 113 17.94 -3.38 -16.28
CA GLN A 113 18.45 -3.60 -14.92
C GLN A 113 18.37 -5.06 -14.45
N GLU A 114 17.60 -5.91 -15.12
CA GLU A 114 17.43 -7.33 -14.78
C GLU A 114 18.16 -8.29 -15.76
N LYS A 115 19.06 -7.79 -16.61
CA LYS A 115 19.98 -8.60 -17.44
C LYS A 115 21.31 -8.84 -16.73
#